data_AF-A0A848U813-F1
#
_entry.id   AF-A0A848U813-F1
#
_cell.length_a   1.000
_cell.length_b   1.000
_cell.length_c   1.000
_cell.angle_alpha   90.00
_cell.angle_beta   90.00
_cell.angle_gamma   90.00
#
_symmetry.space_group_name_H-M   'P 1'
#
loop_
_entity.id
_entity.type
_entity.pdbx_description
1 polymer ?
#
loop_
_entity_poly.entity_id
_entity_poly.type
_entity_poly.pdbx_seq_one_letter_code
_entity_poly.pdbx_strand_id
1 'polypeptide(L)'
;DQAICERVLKRDDLPWCGLIGSMAKQRHFVKRLLARGVPEQSLSRLQCPIGIDGIAGKHPAEIAIAVAAQMLIVRQARHTQSVSGHQAA
;
A
#
# COMPACT_ATOMS: atom_id res chain seq x y z
N ASP A 1 0.41 -3.30 -14.41
CA ASP A 1 0.15 -3.35 -12.94
C ASP A 1 1.00 -4.37 -12.21
N GLN A 2 0.79 -5.68 -12.37
CA GLN A 2 1.48 -6.68 -11.55
C GLN A 2 3.01 -6.61 -11.62
N ALA A 3 3.59 -6.46 -12.81
CA ALA A 3 5.04 -6.35 -12.95
C ALA A 3 5.63 -5.13 -12.23
N ILE A 4 4.84 -4.06 -12.06
CA ILE A 4 5.22 -2.87 -11.30
C ILE A 4 5.12 -3.18 -9.81
N CYS A 5 3.98 -3.72 -9.35
CA CYS A 5 3.81 -4.14 -7.95
C CYS A 5 4.91 -5.11 -7.52
N GLU A 6 5.24 -6.11 -8.34
CA GLU A 6 6.33 -7.05 -8.04
C GLU A 6 7.67 -6.34 -7.87
N ARG A 7 8.04 -5.43 -8.79
CA ARG A 7 9.29 -4.68 -8.68
C ARG A 7 9.33 -3.78 -7.44
N VAL A 8 8.21 -3.14 -7.12
CA VAL A 8 8.07 -2.30 -5.91
C VAL A 8 8.16 -3.14 -4.64
N LEU A 9 7.51 -4.31 -4.62
CA LEU A 9 7.45 -5.19 -3.44
C LEU A 9 8.73 -6.03 -3.26
N LYS A 10 9.59 -6.15 -4.28
CA LYS A 10 10.94 -6.73 -4.15
C LYS A 10 11.99 -5.71 -3.67
N ARG A 11 11.62 -4.44 -3.58
CA ARG A 11 12.47 -3.36 -3.08
C ARG A 11 12.17 -3.08 -1.61
N ASP A 12 13.22 -2.93 -0.81
CA ASP A 12 13.11 -2.66 0.63
C ASP A 12 13.16 -1.16 0.98
N ASP A 13 13.50 -0.31 0.00
CA ASP A 13 13.57 1.15 0.15
C ASP A 13 12.21 1.86 -0.02
N LEU A 14 11.17 1.12 -0.40
CA LEU A 14 9.83 1.67 -0.60
C LEU A 14 8.93 1.30 0.58
N PRO A 15 8.35 2.26 1.31
CA PRO A 15 7.57 1.95 2.49
C PRO A 15 6.23 1.26 2.16
N TRP A 16 5.64 1.55 1.00
CA TRP A 16 4.23 1.24 0.73
C TRP A 16 3.95 1.09 -0.77
N CYS A 17 2.95 0.26 -1.12
CA CYS A 17 2.51 0.02 -2.50
C CYS A 17 0.98 0.06 -2.57
N GLY A 18 0.41 1.15 -3.07
CA GLY A 18 -1.03 1.26 -3.32
C GLY A 18 -1.43 0.82 -4.74
N LEU A 19 -2.59 0.18 -4.88
CA LEU A 19 -3.15 -0.25 -6.16
C LEU A 19 -4.64 0.10 -6.26
N ILE A 20 -5.02 0.77 -7.35
CA ILE A 20 -6.43 0.98 -7.70
C ILE A 20 -7.03 -0.34 -8.21
N GLY A 21 -8.09 -0.82 -7.55
CA GLY A 21 -8.72 -2.09 -7.88
C GLY A 21 -9.69 -2.55 -6.80
N SER A 22 -10.12 -3.81 -6.89
CA SER A 22 -11.03 -4.42 -5.91
C SER A 22 -10.28 -5.36 -4.98
N MET A 23 -10.92 -5.72 -3.86
CA MET A 23 -10.44 -6.77 -2.95
C MET A 23 -10.20 -8.11 -3.67
N ALA A 24 -11.01 -8.43 -4.70
CA ALA A 24 -10.80 -9.62 -5.51
C ALA A 24 -9.49 -9.53 -6.32
N LYS A 25 -9.20 -8.36 -6.91
CA LYS A 25 -7.93 -8.11 -7.62
C LYS A 25 -6.74 -8.27 -6.68
N GLN A 26 -6.84 -7.76 -5.44
CA GLN A 26 -5.78 -7.92 -4.43
C GLN A 26 -5.49 -9.40 -4.15
N ARG A 27 -6.52 -10.20 -3.87
CA ARG A 27 -6.36 -11.65 -3.60
C ARG A 27 -5.67 -12.39 -4.75
N HIS A 28 -6.07 -12.10 -5.98
CA HIS A 28 -5.42 -12.68 -7.15
C HIS A 28 -3.96 -12.22 -7.31
N PHE A 29 -3.66 -10.96 -7.03
CA PHE A 29 -2.30 -10.43 -7.09
C PHE A 29 -1.40 -11.08 -6.04
N VAL A 30 -1.84 -11.13 -4.78
CA VAL A 30 -1.10 -11.75 -3.66
C VAL A 30 -0.75 -13.20 -4.01
N LYS A 31 -1.72 -14.00 -4.46
CA LYS A 31 -1.47 -15.39 -4.87
C LYS A 31 -0.41 -15.50 -5.96
N ARG A 32 -0.48 -14.65 -7.00
CA ARG A 32 0.47 -14.66 -8.12
C ARG A 32 1.86 -14.14 -7.72
N LEU A 33 1.95 -13.21 -6.78
CA LEU A 33 3.21 -12.64 -6.31
C LEU A 33 3.95 -13.62 -5.39
N LEU A 34 3.23 -14.31 -4.50
CA LEU A 34 3.78 -15.42 -3.71
C LEU A 34 4.38 -16.50 -4.62
N ALA A 35 3.63 -16.92 -5.64
CA ALA A 35 4.11 -17.91 -6.62
C ALA A 35 5.35 -17.45 -7.42
N ARG A 36 5.69 -16.15 -7.41
CA ARG A 36 6.86 -15.57 -8.08
C ARG A 36 7.99 -15.19 -7.10
N GLY A 37 7.90 -15.69 -5.87
CA GLY A 37 8.94 -15.52 -4.85
C GLY A 37 8.97 -14.15 -4.19
N VAL A 38 7.87 -13.38 -4.22
CA VAL A 38 7.77 -12.17 -3.40
C VAL A 38 7.54 -12.59 -1.93
N PRO A 39 8.39 -12.14 -0.98
CA PRO A 39 8.23 -12.50 0.43
C PRO A 39 6.88 -12.03 0.99
N GLU A 40 6.28 -12.83 1.86
CA GLU A 40 5.00 -12.52 2.49
C GLU A 40 5.05 -11.21 3.29
N GLN A 41 6.18 -10.94 3.97
CA GLN A 41 6.41 -9.69 4.69
C GLN A 41 6.31 -8.48 3.76
N SER A 42 6.79 -8.61 2.51
CA SER A 42 6.68 -7.53 1.53
C SER A 42 5.25 -7.32 1.06
N LEU A 43 4.43 -8.38 0.97
CA LEU A 43 3.03 -8.28 0.57
C LEU A 43 2.17 -7.51 1.57
N SER A 44 2.57 -7.44 2.83
CA SER A 44 1.91 -6.57 3.83
C SER A 44 1.91 -5.08 3.44
N ARG A 45 2.84 -4.66 2.57
CA ARG A 45 2.91 -3.29 2.03
C ARG A 45 1.94 -3.03 0.87
N LEU A 46 1.29 -4.06 0.32
CA LEU A 46 0.36 -3.93 -0.80
C LEU A 46 -1.06 -3.62 -0.32
N GLN A 47 -1.54 -2.41 -0.62
CA GLN A 47 -2.89 -1.97 -0.30
C GLN A 47 -3.77 -1.86 -1.56
N CYS A 48 -4.89 -2.59 -1.56
CA CYS A 48 -5.85 -2.59 -2.66
C CYS A 48 -7.24 -2.98 -2.14
N PRO A 49 -8.29 -2.16 -2.35
CA PRO A 49 -8.28 -0.83 -2.96
C PRO A 49 -7.40 0.16 -2.18
N ILE A 50 -6.75 1.04 -2.92
CA ILE A 50 -6.13 2.26 -2.39
C ILE A 50 -7.22 3.32 -2.15
N GLY A 51 -7.04 4.14 -1.14
CA GLY A 51 -8.02 5.11 -0.64
C GLY A 51 -8.45 4.85 0.80
N ILE A 52 -9.14 5.82 1.39
CA ILE A 52 -9.78 5.70 2.70
C ILE A 52 -11.25 5.30 2.56
N ASP A 53 -11.79 4.69 3.60
CA ASP A 53 -13.24 4.50 3.73
C ASP A 53 -13.95 5.86 3.88
N GLY A 54 -15.23 5.90 3.53
CA GLY A 54 -16.05 7.12 3.59
C GLY A 54 -16.05 7.97 2.30
N ILE A 55 -15.14 7.72 1.36
CA ILE A 55 -15.17 8.33 0.01
C ILE A 55 -15.24 7.20 -1.03
N ALA A 56 -16.47 6.85 -1.43
CA ALA A 56 -16.73 5.69 -2.30
C ALA A 56 -17.03 6.04 -3.76
N GLY A 57 -17.05 7.33 -4.11
CA GLY A 57 -17.36 7.74 -5.47
C GLY A 57 -16.28 7.33 -6.46
N LYS A 58 -16.72 7.05 -7.69
CA LYS A 58 -15.87 6.54 -8.77
C LYS A 58 -15.31 7.66 -9.65
N HIS A 59 -15.61 8.92 -9.35
CA HIS A 59 -15.07 10.04 -10.09
C HIS A 59 -13.57 10.21 -9.79
N PRO A 60 -12.75 10.58 -10.80
CA PRO A 60 -11.30 10.72 -10.60
C PRO A 60 -10.91 11.65 -9.45
N ALA A 61 -11.65 12.75 -9.23
CA ALA A 61 -11.40 13.69 -8.15
C ALA A 61 -11.60 13.07 -6.76
N GLU A 62 -12.66 12.28 -6.58
CA GLU A 62 -12.95 11.60 -5.32
C GLU A 62 -11.89 10.53 -5.00
N ILE A 63 -11.50 9.74 -6.01
CA ILE A 63 -10.42 8.77 -5.89
C ILE A 63 -9.11 9.47 -5.50
N ALA A 64 -8.78 10.60 -6.13
CA ALA A 64 -7.57 11.36 -5.83
C ALA A 64 -7.55 11.86 -4.38
N ILE A 65 -8.68 12.39 -3.88
CA ILE A 65 -8.80 12.85 -2.49
C ILE A 65 -8.66 11.67 -1.52
N ALA A 66 -9.34 10.55 -1.78
CA ALA A 66 -9.27 9.37 -0.93
C ALA A 66 -7.82 8.82 -0.83
N VAL A 67 -7.11 8.78 -1.96
CA VAL A 67 -5.71 8.34 -2.03
C VAL A 67 -4.78 9.34 -1.31
N ALA A 68 -4.94 10.64 -1.54
CA ALA A 68 -4.12 11.66 -0.89
C ALA A 68 -4.29 11.63 0.64
N ALA A 69 -5.51 11.46 1.13
CA ALA A 69 -5.80 11.32 2.55
C ALA A 69 -5.11 10.06 3.14
N GLN A 70 -5.22 8.91 2.45
CA GLN A 70 -4.53 7.69 2.88
C GLN A 70 -3.01 7.87 2.94
N MET A 71 -2.41 8.50 1.92
CA MET A 71 -0.97 8.76 1.90
C MET A 71 -0.53 9.63 3.09
N LEU A 72 -1.32 10.65 3.45
CA LEU A 72 -1.03 11.49 4.61
C LEU A 72 -1.07 10.68 5.92
N ILE A 73 -2.08 9.83 6.11
CA ILE A 73 -2.20 8.93 7.27
C ILE A 73 -1.00 7.99 7.38
N VAL A 74 -0.64 7.32 6.27
CA VAL A 74 0.52 6.41 6.22
C VAL A 74 1.82 7.15 6.55
N ARG A 75 1.99 8.38 6.03
CA ARG A 75 3.17 9.20 6.32
C ARG A 75 3.25 9.58 7.80
N GLN A 76 2.15 9.98 8.41
CA GLN A 76 2.10 10.35 9.83
C GLN A 76 2.36 9.15 10.74
N ALA A 77 1.73 8.00 10.47
CA ALA A 77 1.95 6.78 11.25
C ALA A 77 3.43 6.37 11.28
N ARG A 78 4.14 6.51 10.15
CA ARG A 78 5.57 6.23 10.04
C ARG A 78 6.44 7.27 10.74
N HIS A 79 6.07 8.54 10.68
CA HIS A 79 6.78 9.60 11.39
C HIS A 79 6.75 9.36 12.91
N THR A 80 5.60 8.95 13.46
CA THR A 80 5.48 8.61 14.88
C THR A 80 6.38 7.42 15.26
N GLN A 81 6.42 6.38 14.43
CA GLN A 81 7.28 5.21 14.65
C GLN A 81 8.79 5.56 14.67
N SER A 82 9.24 6.49 13.81
CA SER A 82 10.64 6.93 13.82
C SER A 82 11.03 7.73 15.06
N VAL A 83 10.10 8.48 15.64
CA VAL A 83 10.38 9.30 16.85
C VAL A 83 10.41 8.43 18.10
N SER A 84 9.52 7.45 18.22
CA SER A 84 9.50 6.51 19.36
C SER A 84 10.73 5.60 19.42
N GLY A 85 11.33 5.24 18.28
CA GLY A 85 12.54 4.42 18.24
C GLY A 85 13.82 5.13 18.68
N HIS A 86 13.83 6.47 18.74
CA HIS A 86 15.00 7.28 19.13
C HIS A 86 15.01 7.66 20.62
N GLN A 87 13.95 7.35 21.37
CA GLN A 87 13.84 7.62 22.81
C GLN A 87 14.10 6.37 23.70
N ALA A 88 14.36 5.22 23.09
CA ALA A 88 14.55 3.94 23.78
C ALA A 88 15.98 3.37 23.65
N ALA A 89 16.97 4.19 23.30
CA ALA A 89 18.39 3.83 23.18
C ALA A 89 19.25 4.66 24.14
#